data_AF-A0A9E9NY99-F1
#
_entry.id   AF-A0A9E9NY99-F1
#
_cell.length_a   1.000
_cell.length_b   1.000
_cell.length_c   1.000
_cell.angle_alpha   90.00
_cell.angle_beta   90.00
_cell.angle_gamma   90.00
#
_symmetry.space_group_name_H-M   'P 1'
#
loop_
_entity.id
_entity.type
_entity.pdbx_description
1 polymer ?
#
loop_
_entity_poly.entity_id
_entity_poly.type
_entity_poly.pdbx_seq_one_letter_code
_entity_poly.pdbx_strand_id
1 'polypeptide(L)'
;MENEKRCQSCGMPMSDRDIVYGKNANGTTNTDYCSYCYNHGKFTSDMTMDQMIEHCAPHLASQEGMTRDEARHLMRAFFPTLKRWNDHH
;
A
#
# COMPACT_ATOMS: atom_id res chain seq x y z
N MET A 1 -10.50 -17.15 8.26
CA MET A 1 -10.36 -15.72 7.98
C MET A 1 -8.87 -15.47 7.90
N GLU A 2 -8.31 -15.59 6.70
CA GLU A 2 -6.89 -15.35 6.50
C GLU A 2 -6.63 -13.88 6.80
N ASN A 3 -5.79 -13.61 7.80
CA ASN A 3 -5.21 -12.28 7.99
C ASN A 3 -4.36 -11.99 6.76
N GLU A 4 -4.99 -11.49 5.69
CA GLU A 4 -4.31 -11.08 4.47
C GLU A 4 -3.32 -9.97 4.86
N LYS A 5 -2.04 -10.33 4.95
CA LYS A 5 -0.98 -9.34 5.11
C LYS A 5 -1.07 -8.41 3.91
N ARG A 6 -1.20 -7.12 4.17
CA ARG A 6 -1.25 -6.06 3.16
C ARG A 6 -0.16 -5.06 3.42
N CYS A 7 0.36 -4.47 2.35
CA CYS A 7 1.32 -3.39 2.43
C CYS A 7 0.69 -2.22 3.19
N GLN A 8 1.30 -1.81 4.29
CA GLN A 8 0.86 -0.73 5.18
C GLN A 8 1.10 0.67 4.58
N SER A 9 1.32 0.76 3.26
CA SER A 9 1.47 2.00 2.49
C SER A 9 0.54 2.01 1.27
N CYS A 10 0.53 0.98 0.42
CA CYS A 10 -0.32 0.96 -0.78
C CYS A 10 -1.55 0.04 -0.67
N GLY A 11 -1.70 -0.72 0.42
CA GLY A 11 -2.82 -1.64 0.59
C GLY A 11 -2.75 -2.95 -0.21
N MET A 12 -1.70 -3.11 -1.02
CA MET A 12 -1.50 -4.26 -1.89
C MET A 12 -1.39 -5.56 -1.08
N PRO A 13 -2.09 -6.64 -1.47
CA PRO A 13 -1.96 -7.95 -0.83
C PRO A 13 -0.51 -8.45 -0.91
N MET A 14 0.10 -8.71 0.25
CA MET A 14 1.46 -9.26 0.38
C MET A 14 1.46 -10.80 0.37
N SER A 15 0.28 -11.42 0.27
CA SER A 15 0.09 -12.85 0.09
C SER A 15 0.30 -13.30 -1.35
N ASP A 16 0.34 -12.37 -2.31
CA ASP A 16 0.55 -12.69 -3.71
C ASP A 16 2.04 -13.03 -3.98
N ARG A 17 2.27 -14.06 -4.79
CA ARG A 17 3.62 -14.64 -5.04
C ARG A 17 4.55 -13.67 -5.77
N ASP A 18 3.98 -12.71 -6.48
CA ASP A 18 4.72 -11.73 -7.26
C ASP A 18 5.16 -10.50 -6.44
N ILE A 19 4.76 -10.41 -5.16
CA ILE A 19 5.10 -9.27 -4.31
C ILE A 19 6.41 -9.48 -3.57
N VAL A 20 7.34 -8.56 -3.84
CA VAL A 20 8.62 -8.49 -3.13
C VAL A 20 8.45 -7.63 -1.88
N TYR A 21 8.85 -8.17 -0.73
CA TYR A 21 8.87 -7.45 0.55
C TYR A 21 9.96 -6.37 0.56
N GLY A 22 9.69 -5.27 1.25
CA GLY A 22 10.64 -4.17 1.42
C GLY A 22 11.85 -4.58 2.25
N LYS A 23 12.90 -3.75 2.22
CA LYS A 23 14.12 -3.94 3.03
C LYS A 23 14.27 -2.81 4.04
N ASN A 24 14.60 -3.18 5.27
CA ASN A 24 15.01 -2.24 6.33
C ASN A 24 16.43 -1.72 6.06
N ALA A 25 16.85 -0.67 6.78
CA ALA A 25 18.17 -0.06 6.62
C ALA A 25 19.32 -1.07 6.86
N ASN A 26 19.09 -2.06 7.72
CA ASN A 26 20.03 -3.15 8.02
C ASN A 26 19.98 -4.32 7.02
N GLY A 27 19.21 -4.21 5.92
CA GLY A 27 19.08 -5.26 4.90
C GLY A 27 18.11 -6.40 5.25
N THR A 28 17.50 -6.38 6.43
CA THR A 28 16.46 -7.34 6.81
C THR A 28 15.15 -7.08 6.07
N THR A 29 14.34 -8.11 5.89
CA THR A 29 13.03 -8.01 5.22
C THR A 29 12.03 -7.27 6.10
N ASN A 30 11.29 -6.34 5.51
CA ASN A 30 10.18 -5.63 6.14
C ASN A 30 8.87 -6.34 5.80
N THR A 31 8.13 -6.81 6.81
CA THR A 31 6.87 -7.53 6.62
C THR A 31 5.64 -6.65 6.52
N ASP A 32 5.79 -5.35 6.80
CA ASP A 32 4.70 -4.37 6.76
C ASP A 32 4.60 -3.69 5.39
N TYR A 33 5.72 -3.55 4.66
CA TYR A 33 5.76 -2.80 3.41
C TYR A 33 6.33 -3.63 2.26
N CYS A 34 5.84 -3.42 1.04
CA CYS A 34 6.43 -3.96 -0.18
C CYS A 34 7.67 -3.16 -0.62
N SER A 35 8.52 -3.76 -1.45
CA SER A 35 9.74 -3.15 -1.99
C SER A 35 9.48 -1.89 -2.81
N TYR A 36 8.31 -1.82 -3.45
CA TYR A 36 7.88 -0.64 -4.20
C TYR A 36 7.59 0.55 -3.30
N CYS A 37 7.05 0.33 -2.10
CA CYS A 37 6.73 1.41 -1.16
C CYS A 37 7.91 1.75 -0.26
N TYR A 38 8.68 0.74 0.17
CA TYR A 38 9.72 0.91 1.17
C TYR A 38 10.94 0.05 0.84
N ASN A 39 12.10 0.70 0.75
CA ASN A 39 13.35 0.01 0.48
C ASN A 39 14.52 0.71 1.17
N HIS A 40 15.51 -0.08 1.59
CA HIS A 40 16.70 0.40 2.31
C HIS A 40 16.38 1.32 3.50
N GLY A 41 15.33 1.02 4.25
CA GLY A 41 15.00 1.78 5.45
C GLY A 41 14.25 3.10 5.21
N LYS A 42 13.80 3.38 3.98
CA LYS A 42 13.07 4.60 3.64
C LYS A 42 11.94 4.32 2.65
N PHE A 43 10.93 5.18 2.67
CA PHE A 43 9.93 5.17 1.62
C PHE A 43 10.58 5.58 0.30
N THR A 44 10.27 4.84 -0.76
CA THR A 44 10.83 5.07 -2.11
C THR A 44 10.27 6.32 -2.76
N SER A 45 9.11 6.78 -2.31
CA SER A 45 8.37 7.89 -2.87
C SER A 45 7.85 8.80 -1.76
N ASP A 46 8.23 10.06 -1.82
CA ASP A 46 7.67 11.13 -0.99
C ASP A 46 6.41 11.65 -1.68
N MET A 47 5.26 11.13 -1.26
CA MET A 47 3.97 11.48 -1.83
C MET A 47 2.92 11.51 -0.72
N THR A 48 1.88 12.32 -0.92
CA THR A 48 0.75 12.40 0.00
C THR A 48 -0.17 11.19 -0.14
N MET A 49 -1.07 11.01 0.82
CA MET A 49 -2.09 9.95 0.76
C MET A 49 -2.92 10.07 -0.51
N ASP A 50 -3.42 11.26 -0.85
CA ASP A 50 -4.22 11.49 -2.07
C ASP A 50 -3.42 11.13 -3.34
N GLN A 51 -2.14 11.47 -3.41
CA GLN A 51 -1.30 11.09 -4.56
C GLN A 51 -1.15 9.58 -4.69
N MET A 52 -0.99 8.86 -3.58
CA MET A 52 -0.95 7.41 -3.58
C MET A 52 -2.31 6.81 -4.01
N ILE A 53 -3.42 7.42 -3.59
CA ILE A 53 -4.77 6.97 -3.99
C ILE A 53 -4.96 7.15 -5.49
N GLU A 54 -4.59 8.30 -6.06
CA GLU A 54 -4.65 8.51 -7.52
C GLU A 54 -3.77 7.53 -8.28
N HIS A 55 -2.64 7.12 -7.70
CA HIS A 55 -1.74 6.14 -8.29
C HIS A 55 -2.33 4.71 -8.23
N CYS A 56 -2.93 4.32 -7.11
CA CYS A 56 -3.43 2.96 -6.91
C CYS A 56 -4.86 2.74 -7.43
N ALA A 57 -5.70 3.79 -7.48
CA ALA A 57 -7.11 3.69 -7.86
C ALA A 57 -7.34 3.10 -9.27
N PRO A 58 -6.56 3.45 -10.32
CA PRO A 58 -6.71 2.83 -11.63
C PRO A 58 -6.43 1.32 -11.62
N HIS A 59 -5.47 0.88 -10.80
CA HIS A 59 -5.12 -0.54 -10.67
C HIS A 59 -6.24 -1.30 -9.95
N LEU A 60 -6.72 -0.79 -8.82
CA LEU A 60 -7.84 -1.40 -8.10
C LEU A 60 -9.11 -1.45 -8.96
N ALA A 61 -9.44 -0.34 -9.64
CA ALA A 61 -10.57 -0.27 -10.56
C ALA A 61 -10.50 -1.36 -11.65
N SER A 62 -9.31 -1.55 -12.23
CA SER A 62 -9.09 -2.59 -13.23
C SER A 62 -9.18 -4.01 -12.67
N GLN A 63 -8.72 -4.24 -11.44
CA GLN A 63 -8.73 -5.57 -10.81
C GLN A 63 -10.13 -5.98 -10.36
N GLU A 64 -10.88 -5.05 -9.76
CA GLU A 64 -12.20 -5.31 -9.20
C GLU A 64 -13.34 -5.04 -10.20
N GLY A 65 -13.03 -4.55 -11.41
CA GLY A 65 -14.02 -4.25 -12.43
C GLY A 65 -14.96 -3.09 -12.08
N MET A 66 -14.46 -2.11 -11.31
CA MET A 66 -15.23 -0.93 -10.88
C MET A 66 -14.71 0.37 -11.51
N THR A 67 -15.38 1.49 -11.25
CA THR A 67 -14.92 2.79 -11.71
C THR A 67 -13.74 3.31 -10.89
N ARG A 68 -12.95 4.23 -11.47
CA ARG A 68 -11.85 4.89 -10.75
C ARG A 68 -12.36 5.71 -9.56
N ASP A 69 -13.55 6.28 -9.67
CA ASP A 69 -14.17 7.08 -8.61
C ASP A 69 -14.54 6.21 -7.41
N GLU A 70 -15.14 5.04 -7.65
CA GLU A 70 -15.43 4.05 -6.61
C GLU A 70 -14.14 3.55 -5.95
N ALA A 71 -13.14 3.18 -6.75
CA ALA A 71 -11.84 2.72 -6.23
C ALA A 71 -11.18 3.79 -5.35
N ARG A 72 -11.20 5.05 -5.78
CA ARG A 72 -10.70 6.19 -5.00
C ARG A 72 -11.47 6.38 -3.70
N HIS A 73 -12.80 6.27 -3.73
CA HIS A 73 -13.62 6.41 -2.53
C HIS A 73 -13.30 5.31 -1.51
N LEU A 74 -13.20 4.05 -1.96
CA LEU A 74 -12.80 2.92 -1.13
C LEU A 74 -11.39 3.10 -0.55
N MET A 75 -10.43 3.51 -1.39
CA MET A 75 -9.05 3.76 -0.95
C MET A 75 -8.95 4.91 0.05
N ARG A 76 -9.76 5.98 -0.09
CA ARG A 76 -9.82 7.07 0.90
C ARG A 76 -10.32 6.62 2.27
N ALA A 77 -11.27 5.69 2.30
CA ALA A 77 -11.72 5.10 3.56
C ALA A 77 -10.69 4.11 4.14
N PHE A 78 -9.98 3.39 3.26
CA PHE A 78 -9.05 2.33 3.66
C PHE A 78 -7.66 2.84 4.06
N PHE A 79 -7.08 3.79 3.32
CA PHE A 79 -5.71 4.25 3.52
C PHE A 79 -5.45 4.81 4.92
N PRO A 80 -6.34 5.56 5.57
CA PRO A 80 -6.16 6.01 6.96
C PRO A 80 -5.99 4.87 7.97
N THR A 81 -6.37 3.63 7.64
CA THR A 81 -6.16 2.46 8.52
C THR A 81 -4.73 1.87 8.40
N LEU A 82 -3.97 2.27 7.38
CA LEU A 82 -2.62 1.75 7.10
C LEU A 82 -1.55 2.52 7.87
N LYS A 83 -0.56 1.83 8.45
CA LYS A 83 0.47 2.45 9.32
C LYS A 83 1.15 3.70 8.75
N ARG A 84 1.40 3.79 7.44
CA ARG A 84 2.04 4.98 6.82
C ARG A 84 1.17 6.23 6.89
N TRP A 85 -0.14 6.04 6.80
CA TRP A 85 -1.15 7.07 6.62
C TRP A 85 -2.04 7.27 7.84
N ASN A 86 -1.93 6.33 8.79
CA ASN A 86 -2.62 6.35 10.05
C ASN A 86 -1.96 7.41 10.93
N ASP A 87 -2.37 8.66 10.70
CA ASP A 87 -2.14 9.80 11.59
C ASP A 87 -3.02 9.60 12.84
N HIS A 88 -2.64 8.66 13.70
CA HIS A 88 -3.14 8.64 15.07
C HIS A 88 -2.57 9.87 15.79
N HIS A 89 -3.33 10.96 15.76
CA HIS A 89 -3.31 11.97 16.82
C HIS A 89 -4.26 11.54 17.94
#